data_AF-A0A821BY10-F1
#
_entry.id   AF-A0A821BY10-F1
#
_cell.length_a   1.000
_cell.length_b   1.000
_cell.length_c   1.000
_cell.angle_alpha   90.00
_cell.angle_beta   90.00
_cell.angle_gamma   90.00
#
_symmetry.space_group_name_H-M   'P 1'
#
loop_
_entity.id
_entity.type
_entity.pdbx_description
1 polymer ?
#
loop_
_entity_poly.entity_id
_entity_poly.type
_entity_poly.pdbx_seq_one_letter_code
_entity_poly.pdbx_strand_id
1 'polypeptide(L)'
;MIHKREPNARWVNQYNEEILRAWNANMDIQFVLDPYACAKYLMSYTTKPEREMSLLLEATHKECREGNMTVREEMKKLTGTFFNHRQVSVQEAIYRATKMPLTYSSRGFVFIPAHSNSCKFLKPHNILKEMDPDDQNIYMSNLADKYFDRPNDPEFDICMADFASEYEIVSINKNVKNPKTPIKRLQTLNFAVKKRVNRNAIIRYPYFNRETDKENYFENLLCLYLPIRSRDDLKKPYELFYQTGEIFDNRQQCNVKVKDVVHENRRKFETNIKETGEAESLFNQLSLTLKDNDWAEIVANKQSNNIWSTE
;
A
#
# COMPACT_ATOMS: atom_id res chain seq x y z
N MET A 1 -20.40 -20.86 -28.25
CA MET A 1 -20.71 -20.07 -29.47
C MET A 1 -20.00 -20.74 -30.64
N ILE A 2 -20.73 -21.26 -31.62
CA ILE A 2 -20.14 -21.92 -32.81
C ILE A 2 -20.03 -20.84 -33.89
N HIS A 3 -18.81 -20.43 -34.23
CA HIS A 3 -18.60 -19.47 -35.31
C HIS A 3 -18.88 -20.15 -36.66
N LYS A 4 -19.68 -19.51 -37.52
CA LYS A 4 -19.95 -19.99 -38.88
C LYS A 4 -18.65 -19.91 -39.69
N ARG A 5 -18.05 -21.06 -39.97
CA ARG A 5 -16.83 -21.18 -40.77
C ARG A 5 -17.03 -22.22 -41.87
N GLU A 6 -16.39 -22.01 -43.00
CA GLU A 6 -16.26 -23.05 -44.01
C GLU A 6 -15.22 -24.11 -43.57
N PRO A 7 -15.37 -25.38 -43.97
CA PRO A 7 -14.44 -26.45 -43.55
C PRO A 7 -12.98 -26.21 -43.93
N ASN A 8 -12.72 -25.50 -45.03
CA ASN A 8 -11.39 -25.10 -45.51
C ASN A 8 -10.70 -24.07 -44.59
N ALA A 9 -11.46 -23.31 -43.80
CA ALA A 9 -10.98 -22.22 -42.96
C ALA A 9 -10.67 -22.65 -41.51
N ARG A 10 -10.52 -23.96 -41.25
CA ARG A 10 -10.26 -24.49 -39.91
C ARG A 10 -8.99 -23.94 -39.26
N TRP A 11 -7.96 -23.67 -40.08
CA TRP A 11 -6.66 -23.18 -39.62
C TRP A 11 -6.55 -21.65 -39.61
N VAL A 12 -7.64 -20.96 -39.93
CA VAL A 12 -7.69 -19.49 -39.91
C VAL A 12 -8.18 -19.06 -38.53
N ASN A 13 -7.39 -18.24 -37.84
CA ASN A 13 -7.76 -17.65 -36.56
C ASN A 13 -8.92 -16.66 -36.72
N GLN A 14 -9.51 -16.21 -35.62
CA GLN A 14 -10.53 -15.18 -35.68
C GLN A 14 -9.89 -13.84 -36.01
N TYR A 15 -10.35 -13.20 -37.09
CA TYR A 15 -9.76 -11.97 -37.61
C TYR A 15 -10.87 -10.98 -37.98
N ASN A 16 -10.52 -9.70 -38.01
CA ASN A 16 -11.34 -8.65 -38.59
C ASN A 16 -10.76 -8.32 -39.96
N GLU A 17 -11.56 -8.39 -41.02
CA GLU A 17 -11.08 -8.23 -42.40
C GLU A 17 -10.42 -6.87 -42.65
N GLU A 18 -11.02 -5.79 -42.13
CA GLU A 18 -10.51 -4.43 -42.28
C GLU A 18 -9.19 -4.24 -41.53
N ILE A 19 -9.10 -4.75 -40.30
CA ILE A 19 -7.86 -4.69 -39.51
C ILE A 19 -6.78 -5.54 -40.19
N LEU A 20 -7.13 -6.69 -40.77
CA LEU A 20 -6.18 -7.55 -41.45
C LEU A 20 -5.59 -6.85 -42.67
N ARG A 21 -6.42 -6.16 -43.46
CA ARG A 21 -5.98 -5.35 -44.61
C ARG A 21 -5.09 -4.19 -44.20
N ALA A 22 -5.41 -3.52 -43.10
CA ALA A 22 -4.66 -2.35 -42.63
C ALA A 22 -3.33 -2.71 -41.93
N TRP A 23 -3.32 -3.73 -41.08
CA TRP A 23 -2.18 -4.10 -40.25
C TRP A 23 -1.33 -5.20 -40.89
N ASN A 24 -1.94 -6.12 -41.63
CA ASN A 24 -1.30 -7.29 -42.26
C ASN A 24 -0.50 -8.15 -41.25
N ALA A 25 -1.08 -8.42 -40.07
CA ALA A 25 -0.52 -9.33 -39.07
C ALA A 25 -1.54 -10.39 -38.64
N ASN A 26 -1.04 -11.51 -38.10
CA ASN A 26 -1.89 -12.56 -37.53
C ASN A 26 -2.71 -12.01 -36.35
N MET A 27 -4.00 -12.35 -36.32
CA MET A 27 -4.94 -11.92 -35.29
C MET A 27 -5.66 -13.13 -34.70
N ASP A 28 -6.02 -13.03 -33.42
CA ASP A 28 -6.86 -14.00 -32.72
C ASP A 28 -7.86 -13.24 -31.84
N ILE A 29 -8.90 -12.71 -32.48
CA ILE A 29 -9.91 -11.84 -31.85
C ILE A 29 -11.00 -12.72 -31.26
N GLN A 30 -11.30 -12.55 -29.98
CA GLN A 30 -12.39 -13.26 -29.31
C GLN A 30 -13.35 -12.28 -28.66
N PHE A 31 -14.66 -12.56 -28.71
CA PHE A 31 -15.65 -11.76 -27.99
C PHE A 31 -15.45 -11.91 -26.48
N VAL A 32 -15.42 -10.78 -25.78
CA VAL A 32 -15.44 -10.76 -24.32
C VAL A 32 -16.87 -10.95 -23.86
N LEU A 33 -17.20 -12.17 -23.44
CA LEU A 33 -18.53 -12.52 -22.92
C LEU A 33 -18.65 -12.29 -21.41
N ASP A 34 -17.52 -12.22 -20.71
CA ASP A 34 -17.43 -12.01 -19.26
C ASP A 34 -16.22 -11.09 -18.95
N PRO A 35 -16.45 -9.91 -18.33
CA PRO A 35 -15.37 -9.02 -17.91
C PRO A 35 -14.35 -9.68 -16.97
N TYR A 36 -14.78 -10.65 -16.14
CA TYR A 36 -13.88 -11.34 -15.23
C TYR A 36 -12.99 -12.34 -15.97
N ALA A 37 -13.54 -13.14 -16.89
CA ALA A 37 -12.76 -13.99 -17.77
C ALA A 37 -11.71 -13.20 -18.56
N CYS A 38 -12.04 -11.98 -19.01
CA CYS A 38 -11.09 -11.07 -19.64
C CYS A 38 -9.96 -10.65 -18.68
N ALA A 39 -10.29 -10.21 -17.46
CA ALA A 39 -9.31 -9.85 -16.45
C ALA A 39 -8.39 -11.03 -16.08
N LYS A 40 -8.95 -12.23 -15.88
CA LYS A 40 -8.20 -13.46 -15.63
C LYS A 40 -7.27 -13.80 -16.79
N TYR A 41 -7.75 -13.68 -18.03
CA TYR A 41 -6.94 -13.90 -19.22
C TYR A 41 -5.76 -12.93 -19.27
N LEU A 42 -6.01 -11.62 -19.13
CA LEU A 42 -4.98 -10.59 -19.08
C LEU A 42 -3.94 -10.88 -17.98
N MET A 43 -4.39 -11.21 -16.77
CA MET A 43 -3.49 -11.56 -15.66
C MET A 43 -2.65 -12.80 -15.98
N SER A 44 -3.25 -13.87 -16.51
CA SER A 44 -2.51 -15.08 -16.86
C SER A 44 -1.49 -14.86 -17.97
N TYR A 45 -1.79 -13.95 -18.92
CA TYR A 45 -0.86 -13.60 -19.99
C TYR A 45 0.31 -12.76 -19.47
N THR A 46 0.02 -11.72 -18.68
CA THR A 46 1.06 -10.84 -18.09
C THR A 46 1.98 -11.57 -17.11
N THR A 47 1.46 -12.53 -16.35
CA THR A 47 2.22 -13.33 -15.37
C THR A 47 2.79 -14.62 -15.94
N LYS A 48 2.61 -14.89 -17.25
CA LYS A 48 3.18 -16.08 -17.93
C LYS A 48 4.68 -16.28 -17.67
N PRO A 49 5.57 -15.26 -17.81
CA PRO A 49 6.99 -15.43 -17.50
C PRO A 49 7.27 -15.63 -15.99
N GLU A 50 6.36 -15.20 -15.12
CA GLU A 50 6.49 -15.38 -13.67
C GLU A 50 6.15 -16.81 -13.22
N ARG A 51 5.33 -17.54 -13.99
CA ARG A 51 4.92 -18.92 -13.67
C ARG A 51 6.12 -19.86 -13.51
N GLU A 52 7.09 -19.80 -14.43
CA GLU A 52 8.29 -20.65 -14.36
C GLU A 52 9.11 -20.34 -13.11
N MET A 53 9.24 -19.06 -12.76
CA MET A 53 9.91 -18.63 -11.54
C MET A 53 9.19 -19.14 -10.29
N SER A 54 7.86 -19.04 -10.24
CA SER A 54 7.07 -19.51 -9.10
C SER A 54 7.25 -21.02 -8.86
N LEU A 55 7.23 -21.82 -9.92
CA LEU A 55 7.46 -23.27 -9.84
C LEU A 55 8.87 -23.59 -9.30
N LEU A 56 9.88 -22.84 -9.76
CA LEU A 56 11.26 -23.02 -9.32
C LEU A 56 11.45 -22.63 -7.84
N LEU A 57 10.82 -21.55 -7.40
CA LEU A 57 10.83 -21.12 -6.00
C LEU A 57 10.11 -22.10 -5.10
N GLU A 58 8.98 -22.65 -5.55
CA GLU A 58 8.23 -23.68 -4.81
C GLU A 58 9.04 -24.97 -4.64
N ALA A 59 9.70 -25.43 -5.71
CA ALA A 59 10.62 -26.56 -5.64
C ALA A 59 11.79 -26.29 -4.68
N THR A 60 12.40 -25.10 -4.75
CA THR A 60 13.48 -24.70 -3.84
C THR A 60 13.01 -24.66 -2.39
N HIS A 61 11.82 -24.13 -2.13
CA HIS A 61 11.20 -24.09 -0.81
C HIS A 61 10.99 -25.50 -0.24
N LYS A 62 10.45 -26.40 -1.06
CA LYS A 62 10.23 -27.80 -0.68
C LYS A 62 11.54 -28.51 -0.32
N GLU A 63 12.59 -28.35 -1.14
CA GLU A 63 13.92 -28.88 -0.83
C GLU A 63 14.51 -28.33 0.48
N CYS A 64 14.32 -27.04 0.77
CA CYS A 64 14.80 -26.44 2.02
C CYS A 64 14.09 -27.04 3.24
N ARG A 65 12.78 -27.26 3.13
CA ARG A 65 11.96 -27.90 4.17
C ARG A 65 12.35 -29.35 4.40
N GLU A 66 12.54 -30.13 3.33
CA GLU A 66 12.98 -31.52 3.43
C GLU A 66 14.40 -31.64 4.00
N GLY A 67 15.26 -30.67 3.72
CA GLY A 67 16.61 -30.56 4.29
C GLY A 67 16.67 -30.02 5.73
N ASN A 68 15.54 -29.73 6.37
CA ASN A 68 15.47 -29.09 7.70
C ASN A 68 16.37 -27.85 7.85
N MET A 69 16.48 -27.05 6.79
CA MET A 69 17.31 -25.85 6.79
C MET A 69 16.75 -24.79 7.74
N THR A 70 17.62 -23.96 8.31
CA THR A 70 17.14 -22.82 9.11
C THR A 70 16.45 -21.78 8.21
N VAL A 71 15.52 -21.00 8.77
CA VAL A 71 14.79 -19.94 8.03
C VAL A 71 15.74 -18.97 7.31
N ARG A 72 16.90 -18.68 7.92
CA ARG A 72 17.91 -17.79 7.32
C ARG A 72 18.57 -18.41 6.09
N GLU A 73 18.91 -19.68 6.16
CA GLU A 73 19.55 -20.41 5.07
C GLU A 73 18.57 -20.67 3.92
N GLU A 74 17.33 -21.04 4.27
CA GLU A 74 16.23 -21.14 3.33
C GLU A 74 16.03 -19.83 2.57
N MET A 75 15.94 -18.69 3.27
CA MET A 75 15.81 -17.38 2.64
C MET A 75 16.99 -17.07 1.72
N LYS A 76 18.21 -17.42 2.12
CA LYS A 76 19.42 -17.24 1.29
C LYS A 76 19.35 -18.10 0.03
N LYS A 77 18.92 -19.36 0.13
CA LYS A 77 18.80 -20.28 -1.01
C LYS A 77 17.70 -19.81 -1.98
N LEU A 78 16.51 -19.49 -1.47
CA LEU A 78 15.41 -18.91 -2.25
C LEU A 78 15.82 -17.63 -2.99
N THR A 79 16.47 -16.72 -2.27
CA THR A 79 16.95 -15.45 -2.84
C THR A 79 18.00 -15.69 -3.93
N GLY A 80 18.93 -16.63 -3.70
CA GLY A 80 19.93 -17.03 -4.70
C GLY A 80 19.30 -17.62 -5.96
N THR A 81 18.36 -18.56 -5.81
CA THR A 81 17.62 -19.14 -6.93
C THR A 81 16.87 -18.06 -7.71
N PHE A 82 16.17 -17.16 -7.02
CA PHE A 82 15.46 -16.06 -7.66
C PHE A 82 16.40 -15.19 -8.51
N PHE A 83 17.52 -14.71 -7.95
CA PHE A 83 18.43 -13.82 -8.68
C PHE A 83 19.10 -14.49 -9.88
N ASN A 84 19.42 -15.79 -9.78
CA ASN A 84 20.11 -16.52 -10.85
C ASN A 84 19.20 -16.87 -12.02
N HIS A 85 17.92 -17.16 -11.76
CA HIS A 85 16.99 -17.63 -12.78
C HIS A 85 16.01 -16.56 -13.25
N ARG A 86 15.95 -15.39 -12.58
CA ARG A 86 15.02 -14.33 -12.96
C ARG A 86 15.38 -13.76 -14.31
N GLN A 87 14.47 -13.99 -15.25
CA GLN A 87 14.49 -13.33 -16.54
C GLN A 87 13.97 -11.90 -16.38
N VAL A 88 14.68 -10.95 -16.98
CA VAL A 88 14.30 -9.54 -17.07
C VAL A 88 14.31 -9.14 -18.53
N SER A 89 13.39 -8.27 -18.93
CA SER A 89 13.38 -7.76 -20.30
C SER A 89 14.62 -6.89 -20.55
N VAL A 90 15.05 -6.77 -21.81
CA VAL A 90 16.17 -5.89 -22.19
C VAL A 90 15.91 -4.45 -21.74
N GLN A 91 14.66 -4.00 -21.82
CA GLN A 91 14.24 -2.67 -21.38
C GLN A 91 14.42 -2.52 -19.86
N GLU A 92 13.97 -3.49 -19.05
CA GLU A 92 14.17 -3.47 -17.60
C GLU A 92 15.66 -3.47 -17.25
N ALA A 93 16.47 -4.29 -17.93
CA ALA A 93 17.91 -4.36 -17.73
C ALA A 93 18.61 -3.01 -18.00
N ILE A 94 18.26 -2.34 -19.10
CA ILE A 94 18.78 -1.00 -19.43
C ILE A 94 18.40 0.02 -18.37
N TYR A 95 17.12 0.06 -17.95
CA TYR A 95 16.67 0.97 -16.89
C TYR A 95 17.43 0.76 -15.59
N ARG A 96 17.63 -0.49 -15.19
CA ARG A 96 18.40 -0.83 -13.97
C ARG A 96 19.88 -0.45 -14.10
N ALA A 97 20.52 -0.78 -15.23
CA ALA A 97 21.94 -0.49 -15.48
C ALA A 97 22.23 1.02 -15.50
N THR A 98 21.31 1.80 -16.05
CA THR A 98 21.39 3.28 -16.13
C THR A 98 20.88 3.98 -14.87
N LYS A 99 20.41 3.22 -13.85
CA LYS A 99 19.80 3.73 -12.62
C LYS A 99 18.58 4.64 -12.88
N MET A 100 17.90 4.42 -14.00
CA MET A 100 16.62 5.08 -14.28
C MET A 100 15.54 4.48 -13.37
N PRO A 101 14.65 5.31 -12.81
CA PRO A 101 13.57 4.80 -11.99
C PRO A 101 12.58 4.02 -12.85
N LEU A 102 12.22 2.82 -12.39
CA LEU A 102 11.25 1.93 -13.06
C LEU A 102 9.82 2.45 -12.96
N THR A 103 9.54 3.30 -11.98
CA THR A 103 8.23 3.91 -11.77
C THR A 103 8.39 5.39 -11.48
N TYR A 104 7.48 6.18 -12.01
CA TYR A 104 7.32 7.59 -11.66
C TYR A 104 5.96 7.76 -11.00
N SER A 105 5.92 8.51 -9.91
CA SER A 105 4.67 8.89 -9.27
C SER A 105 4.60 10.41 -9.17
N SER A 106 3.42 10.95 -9.49
CA SER A 106 3.11 12.36 -9.26
C SER A 106 2.94 12.70 -7.77
N ARG A 107 2.82 11.67 -6.91
CA ARG A 107 2.62 11.79 -5.46
C ARG A 107 3.65 10.97 -4.70
N GLY A 108 4.22 11.56 -3.65
CA GLY A 108 5.05 10.82 -2.71
C GLY A 108 4.21 9.85 -1.88
N PHE A 109 4.84 8.79 -1.40
CA PHE A 109 4.25 7.86 -0.43
C PHE A 109 5.03 7.95 0.88
N VAL A 110 4.33 7.99 2.01
CA VAL A 110 4.94 8.05 3.34
C VAL A 110 4.34 6.95 4.21
N PHE A 111 5.21 6.10 4.75
CA PHE A 111 4.78 5.11 5.74
C PHE A 111 4.87 5.71 7.15
N ILE A 112 3.78 5.58 7.92
CA ILE A 112 3.65 6.12 9.28
C ILE A 112 3.70 4.96 10.29
N PRO A 113 4.79 4.84 11.06
CA PRO A 113 4.90 3.87 12.15
C PRO A 113 4.20 4.38 13.42
N ALA A 114 2.87 4.51 13.39
CA ALA A 114 2.14 5.16 14.49
C ALA A 114 2.03 4.30 15.77
N HIS A 115 1.92 2.98 15.66
CA HIS A 115 1.90 2.07 16.83
C HIS A 115 3.21 2.09 17.67
N SER A 116 3.08 1.81 18.97
CA SER A 116 4.18 1.78 19.94
C SER A 116 5.29 0.79 19.59
N ASN A 117 4.92 -0.40 19.14
CA ASN A 117 5.85 -1.49 18.80
C ASN A 117 6.39 -1.43 17.36
N SER A 118 6.46 -0.24 16.79
CA SER A 118 6.96 -0.08 15.43
C SER A 118 8.45 -0.41 15.30
N CYS A 119 8.81 -0.96 14.14
CA CYS A 119 10.20 -1.25 13.82
C CYS A 119 11.04 0.03 13.88
N LYS A 120 12.07 0.03 14.73
CA LYS A 120 13.03 1.11 14.88
C LYS A 120 14.35 0.70 14.26
N PHE A 121 15.00 1.65 13.59
CA PHE A 121 16.34 1.46 13.08
C PHE A 121 17.35 1.90 14.13
N LEU A 122 18.40 1.12 14.32
CA LEU A 122 19.56 1.54 15.10
C LEU A 122 20.28 2.69 14.39
N LYS A 123 20.92 3.57 15.16
CA LYS A 123 21.85 4.56 14.62
C LYS A 123 22.98 3.83 13.84
N PRO A 124 23.58 4.49 12.84
CA PRO A 124 24.73 3.94 12.12
C PRO A 124 25.83 3.46 13.06
N HIS A 125 26.47 2.33 12.73
CA HIS A 125 27.49 1.67 13.56
C HIS A 125 28.59 2.61 14.05
N ASN A 126 29.03 3.55 13.20
CA ASN A 126 30.07 4.52 13.57
C ASN A 126 29.61 5.45 14.70
N ILE A 127 28.34 5.90 14.67
CA ILE A 127 27.77 6.76 15.71
C ILE A 127 27.62 5.96 17.00
N LEU A 128 27.14 4.70 16.92
CA LEU A 128 26.99 3.85 18.10
C LEU A 128 28.32 3.57 18.82
N LYS A 129 29.44 3.49 18.10
CA LYS A 129 30.78 3.30 18.69
C LYS A 129 31.28 4.50 19.49
N GLU A 130 30.88 5.69 19.08
CA GLU A 130 31.29 6.96 19.70
C GLU A 130 30.34 7.36 20.84
N MET A 131 29.16 6.74 20.92
CA MET A 131 28.21 6.95 21.99
C MET A 131 28.70 6.37 23.31
N ASP A 132 28.26 7.00 24.40
CA ASP A 132 28.49 6.49 25.74
C ASP A 132 27.84 5.09 25.89
N PRO A 133 28.53 4.10 26.49
CA PRO A 133 27.99 2.76 26.68
C PRO A 133 26.66 2.70 27.43
N ASP A 134 26.37 3.69 28.28
CA ASP A 134 25.14 3.78 29.07
C ASP A 134 24.02 4.58 28.37
N ASP A 135 24.29 5.18 27.20
CA ASP A 135 23.29 5.94 26.44
C ASP A 135 22.22 5.01 25.82
N GLN A 136 20.98 5.17 26.29
CA GLN A 136 19.83 4.40 25.82
C GLN A 136 19.24 4.88 24.49
N ASN A 137 19.67 6.04 23.98
CA ASN A 137 19.18 6.62 22.72
C ASN A 137 19.87 6.00 21.50
N ILE A 138 19.85 4.67 21.37
CA ILE A 138 20.52 3.94 20.29
C ILE A 138 19.75 3.93 18.96
N TYR A 139 18.50 4.44 18.97
CA TYR A 139 17.60 4.40 17.82
C TYR A 139 17.64 5.70 17.00
N MET A 140 17.36 5.59 15.70
CA MET A 140 17.15 6.73 14.82
C MET A 140 15.76 7.34 15.02
N SER A 141 15.66 8.66 14.92
CA SER A 141 14.36 9.34 14.97
C SER A 141 13.51 9.05 13.73
N ASN A 142 12.32 8.51 13.98
CA ASN A 142 11.36 8.16 12.95
C ASN A 142 10.40 9.34 12.66
N LEU A 143 9.34 9.11 11.88
CA LEU A 143 8.35 10.12 11.56
C LEU A 143 7.52 10.54 12.77
N ALA A 144 7.17 9.59 13.64
CA ALA A 144 6.39 9.86 14.85
C ALA A 144 7.19 10.75 15.82
N ASP A 145 8.48 10.47 16.02
CA ASP A 145 9.36 11.29 16.87
C ASP A 145 9.41 12.75 16.38
N LYS A 146 9.49 12.94 15.06
CA LYS A 146 9.50 14.26 14.42
C LYS A 146 8.15 14.97 14.48
N TYR A 147 7.06 14.20 14.51
CA TYR A 147 5.73 14.74 14.73
C TYR A 147 5.56 15.21 16.19
N PHE A 148 6.05 14.46 17.17
CA PHE A 148 6.00 14.90 18.57
C PHE A 148 6.91 16.12 18.81
N ASP A 149 8.03 16.21 18.11
CA ASP A 149 8.96 17.34 18.16
C ASP A 149 8.56 18.55 17.27
N ARG A 150 7.33 18.55 16.71
CA ARG A 150 6.85 19.63 15.84
C ARG A 150 6.71 20.97 16.59
N PRO A 151 6.81 22.14 15.92
CA PRO A 151 6.74 23.44 16.58
C PRO A 151 5.45 23.68 17.36
N ASN A 152 5.54 24.50 18.42
CA ASN A 152 4.38 24.98 19.20
C ASN A 152 3.71 26.17 18.51
N ASP A 153 3.30 25.98 17.26
CA ASP A 153 2.56 26.95 16.46
C ASP A 153 1.15 26.37 16.20
N PRO A 154 0.07 27.18 16.27
CA PRO A 154 -1.31 26.73 15.96
C PRO A 154 -1.47 26.03 14.60
N GLU A 155 -0.60 26.35 13.62
CA GLU A 155 -0.55 25.65 12.33
C GLU A 155 -0.26 24.14 12.48
N PHE A 156 0.48 23.75 13.53
CA PHE A 156 0.83 22.36 13.83
C PHE A 156 -0.09 21.69 14.86
N ASP A 157 -1.23 22.28 15.19
CA ASP A 157 -2.32 21.60 15.91
C ASP A 157 -3.11 20.67 14.95
N ILE A 158 -2.37 19.76 14.33
CA ILE A 158 -2.82 18.80 13.32
C ILE A 158 -2.48 17.39 13.78
N CYS A 159 -3.17 16.39 13.21
CA CYS A 159 -2.89 14.99 13.48
C CYS A 159 -1.64 14.49 12.74
N MET A 160 -1.12 13.34 13.16
CA MET A 160 0.08 12.73 12.56
C MET A 160 -0.10 12.42 11.07
N ALA A 161 -1.31 12.00 10.67
CA ALA A 161 -1.66 11.75 9.28
C ALA A 161 -1.57 13.01 8.41
N ASP A 162 -2.14 14.13 8.87
CA ASP A 162 -2.06 15.43 8.19
C ASP A 162 -0.61 15.92 8.13
N PHE A 163 0.14 15.81 9.22
CA PHE A 163 1.55 16.17 9.27
C PHE A 163 2.39 15.40 8.24
N ALA A 164 2.24 14.07 8.18
CA ALA A 164 2.96 13.21 7.23
C ALA A 164 2.58 13.48 5.76
N SER A 165 1.31 13.78 5.54
CA SER A 165 0.70 14.02 4.23
C SER A 165 1.10 15.39 3.66
N GLU A 166 0.93 16.45 4.45
CA GLU A 166 1.11 17.84 4.00
C GLU A 166 2.55 18.34 4.12
N TYR A 167 3.35 17.80 5.03
CA TYR A 167 4.70 18.29 5.30
C TYR A 167 5.77 17.32 4.81
N GLU A 168 6.90 17.91 4.40
CA GLU A 168 8.13 17.21 4.06
C GLU A 168 9.18 17.52 5.13
N ILE A 169 9.80 16.46 5.68
CA ILE A 169 10.92 16.57 6.61
C ILE A 169 12.19 16.87 5.82
N VAL A 170 12.93 17.88 6.25
CA VAL A 170 14.18 18.34 5.65
C VAL A 170 15.27 18.32 6.72
N SER A 171 16.47 17.85 6.35
CA SER A 171 17.64 17.99 7.21
C SER A 171 18.14 19.43 7.18
N ILE A 172 18.45 20.01 8.35
CA ILE A 172 18.91 21.40 8.48
C ILE A 172 20.22 21.63 7.72
N ASN A 173 21.07 20.60 7.60
CA ASN A 173 22.35 20.69 6.90
C ASN A 173 22.21 20.90 5.38
N LYS A 174 21.02 20.70 4.82
CA LYS A 174 20.75 20.99 3.41
C LYS A 174 20.28 22.45 3.29
N ASN A 175 21.21 23.34 2.95
CA ASN A 175 20.89 24.73 2.61
C ASN A 175 19.99 24.78 1.35
N VAL A 176 18.67 24.86 1.56
CA VAL A 176 17.72 25.08 0.47
C VAL A 176 17.76 26.55 0.09
N LYS A 177 18.40 26.87 -1.04
CA LYS A 177 18.35 28.22 -1.62
C LYS A 177 16.91 28.50 -2.08
N ASN A 178 16.31 29.60 -1.62
CA ASN A 178 14.97 30.08 -1.98
C ASN A 178 13.86 29.02 -1.86
N PRO A 179 13.50 28.60 -0.64
CA PRO A 179 12.45 27.61 -0.45
C PRO A 179 11.08 28.17 -0.90
N LYS A 180 10.31 27.36 -1.63
CA LYS A 180 8.96 27.71 -2.11
C LYS A 180 7.94 27.85 -0.98
N THR A 181 8.17 27.20 0.15
CA THR A 181 7.32 27.22 1.35
C THR A 181 8.17 27.50 2.58
N PRO A 182 7.61 28.14 3.63
CA PRO A 182 8.33 28.39 4.87
C PRO A 182 8.91 27.11 5.46
N ILE A 183 10.17 27.19 5.93
CA ILE A 183 10.85 26.12 6.64
C ILE A 183 10.76 26.42 8.13
N LYS A 184 10.13 25.53 8.90
CA LYS A 184 10.02 25.65 10.37
C LYS A 184 10.84 24.55 11.03
N ARG A 185 11.75 24.92 11.92
CA ARG A 185 12.64 23.96 12.63
C ARG A 185 11.85 23.18 13.66
N LEU A 186 12.16 21.90 13.82
CA LEU A 186 11.65 21.13 14.97
C LEU A 186 12.29 21.64 16.27
N GLN A 187 11.70 21.26 17.41
CA GLN A 187 12.09 21.84 18.70
C GLN A 187 13.46 21.37 19.17
N THR A 188 13.68 20.05 19.17
CA THR A 188 14.89 19.42 19.73
C THR A 188 15.72 18.69 18.68
N LEU A 189 15.06 18.06 17.71
CA LEU A 189 15.71 17.30 16.66
C LEU A 189 16.30 18.22 15.60
N ASN A 190 17.46 17.84 15.04
CA ASN A 190 18.15 18.60 13.99
C ASN A 190 17.49 18.43 12.60
N PHE A 191 16.18 18.63 12.55
CA PHE A 191 15.36 18.58 11.34
C PHE A 191 14.45 19.81 11.28
N ALA A 192 13.95 20.08 10.08
CA ALA A 192 12.93 21.07 9.84
C ALA A 192 11.82 20.48 8.99
N VAL A 193 10.67 21.15 8.97
CA VAL A 193 9.54 20.79 8.14
C VAL A 193 9.19 21.95 7.22
N LYS A 194 8.74 21.60 6.03
CA LYS A 194 8.17 22.55 5.07
C LYS A 194 6.91 21.96 4.47
N LYS A 195 5.96 22.80 4.11
CA LYS A 195 4.73 22.37 3.45
C LYS A 195 5.02 21.90 2.02
N ARG A 196 4.41 20.80 1.58
CA ARG A 196 4.49 20.30 0.21
C ARG A 196 3.76 21.27 -0.73
N VAL A 197 4.36 21.57 -1.88
CA VAL A 197 3.84 22.58 -2.81
C VAL A 197 2.81 22.00 -3.78
N ASN A 198 3.10 20.82 -4.35
CA ASN A 198 2.31 20.30 -5.47
C ASN A 198 1.17 19.40 -5.02
N ARG A 199 1.49 18.29 -4.33
CA ARG A 199 0.52 17.28 -3.93
C ARG A 199 0.89 16.72 -2.56
N ASN A 200 -0.14 16.53 -1.75
CA ASN A 200 -0.03 15.82 -0.48
C ASN A 200 0.40 14.37 -0.72
N ALA A 201 1.27 13.87 0.16
CA ALA A 201 1.72 12.50 0.10
C ALA A 201 0.58 11.53 0.42
N ILE A 202 0.61 10.36 -0.20
CA ILE A 202 -0.28 9.25 0.17
C ILE A 202 0.33 8.58 1.40
N ILE A 203 -0.43 8.53 2.48
CA ILE A 203 0.00 7.88 3.71
C ILE A 203 -0.26 6.38 3.64
N ARG A 204 0.63 5.61 4.25
CA ARG A 204 0.47 4.18 4.51
C ARG A 204 0.79 3.94 5.97
N TYR A 205 0.13 2.98 6.59
CA TYR A 205 0.34 2.63 8.00
C TYR A 205 0.04 1.14 8.17
N PRO A 206 0.53 0.51 9.26
CA PRO A 206 0.21 -0.87 9.55
C PRO A 206 -1.30 -1.05 9.73
N TYR A 207 -1.80 -2.16 9.18
CA TYR A 207 -3.19 -2.56 9.34
C TYR A 207 -3.30 -3.47 10.57
N PHE A 208 -4.22 -3.15 11.47
CA PHE A 208 -4.58 -3.96 12.61
C PHE A 208 -6.05 -4.35 12.48
N ASN A 209 -6.37 -5.59 12.80
CA ASN A 209 -7.75 -6.04 12.77
C ASN A 209 -8.47 -5.59 14.06
N ARG A 210 -9.61 -4.92 13.89
CA ARG A 210 -10.39 -4.34 14.99
C ARG A 210 -10.92 -5.38 15.99
N GLU A 211 -11.15 -6.62 15.57
CA GLU A 211 -11.73 -7.66 16.43
C GLU A 211 -10.65 -8.48 17.13
N THR A 212 -9.62 -8.90 16.38
CA THR A 212 -8.56 -9.76 16.92
C THR A 212 -7.48 -8.99 17.66
N ASP A 213 -7.24 -7.72 17.29
CA ASP A 213 -6.17 -6.89 17.84
C ASP A 213 -6.66 -5.46 18.18
N LYS A 214 -7.62 -5.42 19.11
CA LYS A 214 -8.29 -4.19 19.54
C LYS A 214 -7.33 -3.13 20.06
N GLU A 215 -6.41 -3.51 20.94
CA GLU A 215 -5.49 -2.56 21.58
C GLU A 215 -4.61 -1.87 20.54
N ASN A 216 -3.93 -2.62 19.65
CA ASN A 216 -3.09 -2.01 18.63
C ASN A 216 -3.92 -1.25 17.59
N TYR A 217 -5.14 -1.73 17.27
CA TYR A 217 -6.06 -1.02 16.38
C TYR A 217 -6.38 0.38 16.90
N PHE A 218 -6.88 0.48 18.14
CA PHE A 218 -7.26 1.77 18.72
C PHE A 218 -6.05 2.64 19.04
N GLU A 219 -4.93 2.07 19.49
CA GLU A 219 -3.68 2.82 19.66
C GLU A 219 -3.26 3.49 18.35
N ASN A 220 -3.17 2.71 17.27
CA ASN A 220 -2.74 3.19 15.96
C ASN A 220 -3.73 4.23 15.40
N LEU A 221 -5.03 3.98 15.55
CA LEU A 221 -6.09 4.89 15.12
C LEU A 221 -5.99 6.26 15.82
N LEU A 222 -5.87 6.26 17.14
CA LEU A 222 -5.76 7.48 17.94
C LEU A 222 -4.46 8.23 17.62
N CYS A 223 -3.34 7.52 17.55
CA CYS A 223 -2.04 8.11 17.26
C CYS A 223 -1.97 8.75 15.85
N LEU A 224 -2.67 8.17 14.87
CA LEU A 224 -2.73 8.71 13.50
C LEU A 224 -3.57 9.97 13.39
N TYR A 225 -4.77 9.97 13.99
CA TYR A 225 -5.82 10.93 13.67
C TYR A 225 -6.18 11.90 14.81
N LEU A 226 -5.66 11.69 16.02
CA LEU A 226 -5.79 12.65 17.12
C LEU A 226 -4.58 13.61 17.14
N PRO A 227 -4.77 14.94 17.28
CA PRO A 227 -3.69 15.92 17.33
C PRO A 227 -2.95 15.92 18.68
N ILE A 228 -2.28 14.81 19.02
CA ILE A 228 -1.53 14.62 20.27
C ILE A 228 -0.11 15.22 20.23
N ARG A 229 0.42 15.66 21.38
CA ARG A 229 1.78 16.20 21.55
C ARG A 229 2.74 15.21 22.22
N SER A 230 2.21 14.27 23.01
CA SER A 230 2.93 13.11 23.54
C SER A 230 2.08 11.84 23.36
N ARG A 231 2.74 10.67 23.41
CA ARG A 231 2.01 9.40 23.56
C ARG A 231 1.27 9.30 24.89
N ASP A 232 1.72 10.02 25.91
CA ASP A 232 1.09 10.06 27.23
C ASP A 232 -0.30 10.72 27.22
N ASP A 233 -0.61 11.47 26.15
CA ASP A 233 -1.94 12.04 25.93
C ASP A 233 -2.99 10.94 25.66
N LEU A 234 -2.55 9.73 25.26
CA LEU A 234 -3.41 8.59 24.98
C LEU A 234 -3.66 7.77 26.25
N LYS A 235 -4.91 7.74 26.71
CA LYS A 235 -5.30 6.99 27.90
C LYS A 235 -5.67 5.55 27.56
N LYS A 236 -5.21 4.60 28.38
CA LYS A 236 -5.62 3.18 28.31
C LYS A 236 -6.84 2.92 29.20
N PRO A 237 -7.75 2.00 28.84
CA PRO A 237 -7.80 1.25 27.58
C PRO A 237 -8.13 2.16 26.38
N TYR A 238 -7.43 1.96 25.26
CA TYR A 238 -7.53 2.87 24.10
C TYR A 238 -8.92 2.87 23.46
N GLU A 239 -9.61 1.74 23.47
CA GLU A 239 -11.00 1.65 22.98
C GLU A 239 -11.94 2.54 23.80
N LEU A 240 -11.82 2.50 25.14
CA LEU A 240 -12.66 3.30 26.02
C LEU A 240 -12.37 4.79 25.81
N PHE A 241 -11.10 5.18 25.76
CA PHE A 241 -10.71 6.56 25.50
C PHE A 241 -11.21 7.07 24.14
N TYR A 242 -11.18 6.23 23.11
CA TYR A 242 -11.77 6.56 21.81
C TYR A 242 -13.28 6.83 21.91
N GLN A 243 -14.02 6.02 22.68
CA GLN A 243 -15.48 6.09 22.77
C GLN A 243 -15.99 7.23 23.66
N THR A 244 -15.33 7.48 24.80
CA THR A 244 -15.83 8.38 25.85
C THR A 244 -14.91 9.57 26.13
N GLY A 245 -13.70 9.59 25.57
CA GLY A 245 -12.74 10.64 25.81
C GLY A 245 -13.15 11.98 25.21
N GLU A 246 -12.77 13.04 25.91
CA GLU A 246 -12.88 14.43 25.45
C GLU A 246 -11.50 15.09 25.51
N ILE A 247 -11.22 15.94 24.52
CA ILE A 247 -10.02 16.76 24.47
C ILE A 247 -10.39 18.22 24.24
N PHE A 248 -9.57 19.13 24.73
CA PHE A 248 -9.76 20.56 24.49
C PHE A 248 -9.20 20.92 23.11
N ASP A 249 -10.06 21.42 22.22
CA ASP A 249 -9.65 21.94 20.92
C ASP A 249 -9.24 23.41 21.06
N ASN A 250 -7.94 23.69 20.93
CA ASN A 250 -7.41 25.07 20.99
C ASN A 250 -7.98 25.98 19.90
N ARG A 251 -8.44 25.44 18.77
CA ARG A 251 -8.99 26.24 17.65
C ARG A 251 -10.42 26.66 17.92
N GLN A 252 -11.21 25.76 18.49
CA GLN A 252 -12.63 25.98 18.80
C GLN A 252 -12.85 26.49 20.23
N GLN A 253 -11.81 26.47 21.07
CA GLN A 253 -11.85 26.86 22.48
C GLN A 253 -12.93 26.11 23.28
N CYS A 254 -13.13 24.83 22.96
CA CYS A 254 -14.15 23.98 23.60
C CYS A 254 -13.67 22.52 23.71
N ASN A 255 -14.34 21.75 24.58
CA ASN A 255 -14.13 20.32 24.65
C ASN A 255 -14.86 19.63 23.50
N VAL A 256 -14.14 18.78 22.78
CA VAL A 256 -14.65 17.98 21.68
C VAL A 256 -14.41 16.50 21.97
N LYS A 257 -15.32 15.65 21.48
CA LYS A 257 -15.18 14.21 21.65
C LYS A 257 -14.04 13.69 20.79
N VAL A 258 -13.21 12.83 21.38
CA VAL A 258 -12.08 12.17 20.70
C VAL A 258 -12.56 11.45 19.44
N LYS A 259 -13.68 10.74 19.55
CA LYS A 259 -14.32 10.03 18.44
C LYS A 259 -14.59 10.91 17.24
N ASP A 260 -15.12 12.11 17.44
CA ASP A 260 -15.54 13.00 16.37
C ASP A 260 -14.32 13.59 15.64
N VAL A 261 -13.29 14.00 16.41
CA VAL A 261 -12.01 14.47 15.85
C VAL A 261 -11.33 13.40 15.01
N VAL A 262 -11.25 12.17 15.54
CA VAL A 262 -10.66 11.04 14.82
C VAL A 262 -11.44 10.74 13.55
N HIS A 263 -12.77 10.70 13.60
CA HIS A 263 -13.59 10.44 12.42
C HIS A 263 -13.42 11.50 11.34
N GLU A 264 -13.39 12.79 11.70
CA GLU A 264 -13.23 13.87 10.74
C GLU A 264 -11.86 13.82 10.05
N ASN A 265 -10.79 13.63 10.82
CA ASN A 265 -9.45 13.52 10.25
C ASN A 265 -9.28 12.25 9.41
N ARG A 266 -9.84 11.12 9.87
CA ARG A 266 -9.82 9.84 9.15
C ARG A 266 -10.52 9.91 7.80
N ARG A 267 -11.65 10.63 7.72
CA ARG A 267 -12.44 10.78 6.49
C ARG A 267 -11.64 11.38 5.32
N LYS A 268 -10.64 12.22 5.61
CA LYS A 268 -9.77 12.83 4.58
C LYS A 268 -8.91 11.80 3.83
N PHE A 269 -8.60 10.68 4.49
CA PHE A 269 -7.68 9.66 3.98
C PHE A 269 -8.37 8.36 3.58
N GLU A 270 -9.55 8.11 4.13
CA GLU A 270 -10.29 6.85 3.99
C GLU A 270 -11.62 7.03 3.24
N THR A 271 -11.61 7.81 2.15
CA THR A 271 -12.82 8.17 1.41
C THR A 271 -13.60 6.96 0.87
N ASN A 272 -12.90 5.87 0.54
CA ASN A 272 -13.47 4.70 -0.13
C ASN A 272 -13.46 3.43 0.74
N ILE A 273 -13.18 3.54 2.05
CA ILE A 273 -12.91 2.33 2.85
C ILE A 273 -14.11 1.38 2.97
N LYS A 274 -15.33 1.90 2.84
CA LYS A 274 -16.55 1.09 2.77
C LYS A 274 -16.57 0.24 1.50
N GLU A 275 -16.28 0.85 0.35
CA GLU A 275 -16.22 0.17 -0.95
C GLU A 275 -15.10 -0.88 -0.97
N THR A 276 -13.94 -0.59 -0.37
CA THR A 276 -12.83 -1.54 -0.28
C THR A 276 -13.16 -2.70 0.65
N GLY A 277 -13.78 -2.44 1.80
CA GLY A 277 -14.20 -3.48 2.75
C GLY A 277 -15.33 -4.35 2.21
N GLU A 278 -16.28 -3.76 1.48
CA GLU A 278 -17.32 -4.48 0.75
C GLU A 278 -16.71 -5.34 -0.37
N ALA A 279 -15.76 -4.80 -1.13
CA ALA A 279 -15.05 -5.55 -2.18
C ALA A 279 -14.20 -6.70 -1.62
N GLU A 280 -13.56 -6.51 -0.46
CA GLU A 280 -12.75 -7.53 0.22
C GLU A 280 -13.64 -8.60 0.88
N SER A 281 -14.74 -8.20 1.52
CA SER A 281 -15.75 -9.12 2.06
C SER A 281 -16.40 -9.93 0.95
N LEU A 282 -16.74 -9.28 -0.17
CA LEU A 282 -17.25 -9.94 -1.37
C LEU A 282 -16.19 -10.92 -1.90
N PHE A 283 -14.95 -10.49 -2.11
CA PHE A 283 -13.86 -11.35 -2.56
C PHE A 283 -13.69 -12.58 -1.65
N ASN A 284 -13.63 -12.40 -0.33
CA ASN A 284 -13.45 -13.49 0.62
C ASN A 284 -14.66 -14.44 0.67
N GLN A 285 -15.88 -13.89 0.67
CA GLN A 285 -17.11 -14.68 0.59
C GLN A 285 -17.11 -15.52 -0.68
N LEU A 286 -16.77 -14.93 -1.80
CA LEU A 286 -16.71 -15.61 -3.09
C LEU A 286 -15.60 -16.67 -3.14
N SER A 287 -14.44 -16.37 -2.56
CA SER A 287 -13.30 -17.30 -2.46
C SER A 287 -13.61 -18.56 -1.65
N LEU A 288 -14.52 -18.45 -0.67
CA LEU A 288 -14.91 -19.55 0.24
C LEU A 288 -16.10 -20.36 -0.28
N THR A 289 -16.98 -19.74 -1.08
CA THR A 289 -18.26 -20.36 -1.49
C THR A 289 -18.24 -20.98 -2.86
N LEU A 290 -17.28 -20.64 -3.71
CA LEU A 290 -17.31 -21.09 -5.10
C LEU A 290 -16.37 -22.27 -5.32
N LYS A 291 -16.94 -23.42 -5.68
CA LYS A 291 -16.21 -24.38 -6.51
C LYS A 291 -16.06 -23.75 -7.90
N ASP A 292 -15.01 -24.11 -8.63
CA ASP A 292 -14.60 -23.51 -9.92
C ASP A 292 -15.73 -23.30 -10.97
N ASN A 293 -16.90 -23.94 -10.80
CA ASN A 293 -18.04 -23.91 -11.71
C ASN A 293 -19.32 -23.22 -11.17
N ASP A 294 -19.42 -22.87 -9.89
CA ASP A 294 -20.66 -22.33 -9.29
C ASP A 294 -20.97 -20.89 -9.78
N TRP A 295 -19.95 -20.22 -10.32
CA TRP A 295 -20.05 -18.91 -10.94
C TRP A 295 -20.92 -18.89 -12.21
N ALA A 296 -20.93 -20.01 -12.95
CA ALA A 296 -21.71 -20.12 -14.18
C ALA A 296 -23.23 -20.08 -13.91
N GLU A 297 -23.67 -20.60 -12.76
CA GLU A 297 -25.09 -20.61 -12.38
C GLU A 297 -25.60 -19.24 -11.95
N ILE A 298 -24.79 -18.46 -11.23
CA ILE A 298 -25.15 -17.08 -10.81
C ILE A 298 -25.30 -16.17 -12.05
N VAL A 299 -24.44 -16.35 -13.05
CA VAL A 299 -24.52 -15.60 -14.32
C VAL A 299 -25.72 -16.05 -15.16
N ALA A 300 -25.99 -17.35 -15.24
CA ALA A 300 -27.18 -17.88 -15.93
C ALA A 300 -28.49 -17.33 -15.33
N ASN A 301 -28.58 -17.23 -14.00
CA ASN A 301 -29.75 -16.68 -13.30
C ASN A 301 -29.91 -15.16 -13.43
N LYS A 302 -28.83 -14.42 -13.73
CA LYS A 302 -28.93 -12.99 -14.08
C LYS A 302 -29.34 -12.75 -15.52
N GLN A 303 -28.97 -13.64 -16.44
CA GLN A 303 -29.36 -13.52 -17.86
C GLN A 303 -30.85 -13.80 -18.08
N SER A 304 -31.48 -14.68 -17.30
CA SER A 304 -32.92 -14.95 -17.38
C SER A 304 -33.81 -13.76 -16.98
N ASN A 305 -33.27 -12.82 -16.18
CA ASN A 305 -33.98 -11.59 -15.79
C ASN A 305 -33.76 -10.41 -16.75
N ASN A 306 -32.79 -10.50 -17.66
CA ASN A 306 -32.59 -9.53 -18.73
C ASN A 306 -33.18 -10.07 -20.04
N ILE A 307 -34.52 -10.12 -20.08
CA ILE A 307 -35.23 -10.22 -21.35
C ILE A 307 -35.04 -8.85 -22.03
N TRP A 308 -34.09 -8.77 -22.94
CA TRP A 308 -33.95 -7.63 -23.83
C TRP A 308 -35.23 -7.53 -24.65
N SER A 309 -36.05 -6.51 -24.39
CA SER A 309 -37.18 -6.14 -25.23
C SER A 309 -36.63 -5.75 -26.59
N THR A 310 -36.81 -6.62 -27.58
CA THR A 310 -36.55 -6.34 -28.98
C THR A 310 -37.70 -5.51 -29.54
N GLU A 311 -37.50 -4.19 -29.61
CA GLU A 311 -37.99 -3.38 -30.73
C GLU A 311 -36.92 -3.33 -31.81
#